data_AF-A0A838MUY4-F1
#
_entry.id   AF-A0A838MUY4-F1
#
_cell.length_a   1.000
_cell.length_b   1.000
_cell.length_c   1.000
_cell.angle_alpha   90.00
_cell.angle_beta   90.00
_cell.angle_gamma   90.00
#
_symmetry.space_group_name_H-M   'P 1'
#
loop_
_entity.id
_entity.type
_entity.pdbx_description
1 polymer ?
#
loop_
_entity_poly.entity_id
_entity_poly.type
_entity_poly.pdbx_seq_one_letter_code
_entity_poly.pdbx_strand_id
1 'polypeptide(L)' 'LFFESGEVAGTVGGGCIEAEVWAEARAALRTGISTLHKYSLTADEASDEGMVCGGTMEIFIDVWKF' A
#
# COMPACT_ATOMS: atom_id res chain seq x y z
N LEU A 1 -2.32 8.00 5.03
CA LEU A 1 -1.73 7.93 6.38
C LEU A 1 -2.18 6.66 7.05
N PHE A 2 -1.28 5.97 7.74
CA PHE A 2 -1.57 4.76 8.49
C PHE A 2 -1.12 4.96 9.94
N PHE A 3 -2.05 4.83 10.88
CA PHE A 3 -1.79 5.09 12.30
C PHE A 3 -1.55 3.78 13.06
N GLU A 4 -0.79 3.83 14.16
CA GLU A 4 -0.49 2.64 14.98
C GLU A 4 -1.76 1.99 15.56
N SER A 5 -2.81 2.78 15.81
CA SER A 5 -4.14 2.32 16.20
C SER A 5 -4.82 1.44 15.14
N GLY A 6 -4.31 1.42 13.91
CA GLY A 6 -4.94 0.80 12.76
C GLY A 6 -5.94 1.70 12.03
N GLU A 7 -6.15 2.93 12.50
CA GLU A 7 -6.90 3.94 11.76
C GLU A 7 -6.14 4.33 10.47
N VAL A 8 -6.88 4.63 9.42
CA VAL A 8 -6.33 5.01 8.11
C VAL A 8 -7.03 6.27 7.62
N ALA A 9 -6.24 7.21 7.08
CA ALA A 9 -6.76 8.40 6.41
C ALA A 9 -6.22 8.49 4.98
N GLY A 10 -7.12 8.42 4.01
CA GLY A 10 -6.83 8.35 2.57
C GLY A 10 -6.76 6.93 2.02
N THR A 11 -6.54 6.81 0.71
CA THR A 11 -6.47 5.55 -0.03
C THR A 11 -5.33 5.61 -1.05
N VAL A 12 -4.74 4.46 -1.37
CA VAL A 12 -3.76 4.30 -2.48
C VAL A 12 -4.41 3.77 -3.76
N GLY A 13 -5.72 3.50 -3.74
CA GLY A 13 -6.48 2.95 -4.87
C GLY A 13 -7.54 1.94 -4.45
N GLY A 14 -7.44 1.37 -3.24
CA GLY A 14 -8.31 0.30 -2.76
C GLY A 14 -7.84 -1.09 -3.21
N GLY A 15 -8.72 -2.09 -3.08
CA GLY A 15 -8.47 -3.46 -3.54
C GLY A 15 -7.43 -4.23 -2.72
N CYS A 16 -6.91 -5.31 -3.30
CA CYS A 16 -5.92 -6.17 -2.66
C CYS A 16 -4.60 -5.45 -2.34
N ILE A 17 -4.16 -4.55 -3.22
CA ILE A 17 -2.93 -3.77 -3.04
C ILE A 17 -3.01 -2.86 -1.81
N GLU A 18 -4.16 -2.22 -1.55
CA GLU A 18 -4.31 -1.37 -0.36
C GLU A 18 -4.19 -2.18 0.94
N ALA A 19 -4.75 -3.39 0.99
CA ALA A 19 -4.63 -4.27 2.14
C ALA A 19 -3.17 -4.70 2.39
N GLU A 20 -2.41 -4.96 1.33
CA GLU A 20 -0.98 -5.29 1.42
C GLU A 20 -0.16 -4.09 1.91
N VAL A 21 -0.42 -2.90 1.39
CA VAL A 21 0.22 -1.65 1.84
C VAL A 21 -0.04 -1.39 3.32
N TRP A 22 -1.24 -1.67 3.83
CA TRP A 22 -1.54 -1.57 5.26
C TRP A 22 -0.75 -2.56 6.11
N ALA A 23 -0.57 -3.79 5.63
CA ALA A 23 0.22 -4.81 6.31
C ALA A 23 1.70 -4.38 6.39
N GLU A 24 2.24 -3.86 5.29
CA GLU A 24 3.61 -3.33 5.22
C GLU A 24 3.78 -2.07 6.07
N ALA A 25 2.82 -1.15 6.06
CA ALA A 25 2.84 0.04 6.93
C ALA A 25 2.87 -0.35 8.41
N ARG A 26 2.09 -1.35 8.81
CA ARG A 26 2.13 -1.89 10.17
C ARG A 26 3.48 -2.53 10.48
N ALA A 27 4.11 -3.21 9.53
CA ALA A 27 5.44 -3.78 9.70
C ALA A 27 6.51 -2.69 9.86
N ALA A 28 6.48 -1.67 9.00
CA ALA A 28 7.38 -0.52 9.03
C ALA A 28 7.27 0.25 10.35
N LEU A 29 6.05 0.47 10.87
CA LEU A 29 5.86 1.07 12.19
C LEU A 29 6.49 0.24 13.32
N ARG A 30 6.32 -1.10 13.30
CA ARG A 30 6.90 -2.00 14.32
C ARG A 30 8.42 -2.04 14.27
N THR A 31 9.01 -2.04 13.07
CA THR A 31 10.47 -2.09 12.90
C THR A 31 11.10 -0.70 13.04
N GLY A 32 10.32 0.34 12.81
CA GLY A 32 10.79 1.72 12.75
C GLY A 32 11.62 2.02 11.51
N ILE A 33 11.48 1.25 10.42
CA ILE A 33 12.28 1.33 9.20
C ILE A 33 11.36 1.66 8.02
N SER A 34 11.65 2.74 7.29
CA SER A 34 10.96 3.12 6.05
C SER A 34 11.35 2.18 4.89
N THR A 35 10.40 1.85 4.01
CA THR A 35 10.57 0.86 2.94
C THR A 35 9.95 1.31 1.62
N LEU A 36 10.52 0.87 0.49
CA LEU A 36 9.97 1.08 -0.85
C LEU A 36 9.51 -0.25 -1.42
N HIS A 37 8.23 -0.33 -1.80
CA HIS A 37 7.60 -1.53 -2.36
C HIS A 37 7.19 -1.28 -3.80
N LYS A 38 7.35 -2.30 -4.65
CA LYS A 38 6.91 -2.25 -6.06
C LYS A 38 5.76 -3.23 -6.24
N TYR A 39 4.68 -2.73 -6.81
CA TYR A 39 3.48 -3.48 -7.12
C TYR A 39 3.27 -3.47 -8.63
N SER A 40 2.87 -4.60 -9.21
CA SER A 40 2.54 -4.71 -10.62
C SER A 40 1.12 -5.20 -10.73
N LEU A 41 0.21 -4.35 -11.20
CA LEU A 41 -1.14 -4.76 -11.56
C LEU A 41 -1.08 -5.38 -12.95
N THR A 42 -1.15 -6.70 -12.99
CA THR A 42 -1.26 -7.44 -14.25
C THR A 42 -2.64 -7.20 -14.88
N ALA A 43 -2.75 -7.32 -16.21
CA ALA A 43 -4.00 -7.05 -16.92
C ALA A 43 -5.14 -7.98 -16.47
N ASP A 44 -4.82 -9.19 -15.99
CA ASP A 44 -5.78 -10.16 -15.48
C ASP A 44 -6.35 -9.74 -14.12
N GLU A 45 -5.51 -9.25 -13.19
CA GLU A 45 -5.96 -8.72 -11.89
C GLU A 45 -6.76 -7.41 -12.04
N ALA A 46 -6.36 -6.55 -13.00
CA ALA A 46 -7.08 -5.31 -13.29
C ALA A 46 -8.47 -5.58 -13.90
N SER A 47 -8.60 -6.61 -14.73
CA SER A 47 -9.86 -6.98 -15.38
C SER A 47 -10.90 -7.54 -14.40
N ASP A 48 -10.48 -8.34 -13.41
CA ASP A 48 -11.38 -8.95 -12.43
C ASP A 48 -11.90 -7.94 -11.39
N GLU A 49 -11.14 -6.88 -11.08
CA GLU A 49 -11.55 -5.80 -10.16
C GLU A 49 -12.23 -4.62 -10.88
N GLY A 50 -12.44 -4.69 -12.20
CA GLY A 50 -13.09 -3.63 -12.99
C GLY A 50 -12.24 -2.34 -13.12
N MET A 51 -10.94 -2.44 -12.89
CA MET A 51 -10.00 -1.34 -12.97
C MET A 51 -9.41 -1.24 -14.39
N VAL A 52 -9.61 -0.09 -15.04
CA VAL A 52 -9.21 0.15 -16.45
C VAL A 52 -7.69 0.31 -16.62
N CYS A 53 -6.93 0.43 -15.53
CA CYS A 53 -5.53 0.83 -15.55
C CYS A 53 -4.63 -0.28 -14.99
N GLY A 54 -4.08 -1.13 -15.86
CA GLY A 54 -2.90 -1.94 -15.53
C GLY A 54 -1.62 -1.10 -15.47
N GLY A 55 -0.56 -1.63 -14.85
CA GLY A 55 0.73 -0.94 -14.77
C GLY A 55 1.55 -1.30 -13.53
N THR A 56 2.69 -0.62 -13.36
CA THR A 56 3.54 -0.76 -12.18
C THR A 56 3.43 0.49 -11.30
N MET A 57 3.34 0.28 -9.99
CA MET A 57 3.31 1.32 -8.98
C MET A 57 4.44 1.09 -7.98
N GLU A 58 5.05 2.18 -7.51
CA GLU A 58 6.00 2.15 -6.41
C GLU A 58 5.40 2.93 -5.23
N ILE A 59 5.36 2.30 -4.06
CA ILE A 59 4.86 2.91 -2.83
C ILE A 59 5.99 2.99 -1.83
N PHE A 60 6.32 4.23 -1.45
CA PHE A 60 7.25 4.49 -0.37
C PHE A 60 6.49 4.67 0.95
N ILE A 61 6.80 3.82 1.92
CA ILE A 61 6.25 3.86 3.26
C ILE A 61 7.29 4.54 4.15
N ASP A 62 7.02 5.79 4.50
CA ASP A 62 7.87 6.55 5.41
C ASP A 62 7.40 6.45 6.85
N VAL A 63 8.28 6.01 7.74
CA VAL A 63 8.02 5.93 9.18
C VAL A 63 8.43 7.26 9.82
N TRP A 64 7.46 8.14 9.97
CA TRP A 64 7.68 9.42 10.63
C TRP A 64 7.82 9.24 12.14
N LYS A 65 9.01 9.56 12.68
CA LYS A 65 9.28 9.66 14.12
C LYS A 65 9.47 11.13 14.50
N PHE A 66 8.80 11.58 15.56
CA PHE A 66 9.04 12.86 16.22
C PHE A 66 10.08 12.72 17.32
#